data_AF-A0A973G6N4-F1
#
_entry.id   AF-A0A973G6N4-F1
#
_cell.length_a   1.000
_cell.length_b   1.000
_cell.length_c   1.000
_cell.angle_alpha   90.00
_cell.angle_beta   90.00
_cell.angle_gamma   90.00
#
_symmetry.space_group_name_H-M   'P 1'
#
loop_
_entity.id
_entity.type
_entity.pdbx_description
1 polymer ?
#
loop_
_entity_poly.entity_id
_entity_poly.type
_entity_poly.pdbx_seq_one_letter_code
_entity_poly.pdbx_strand_id
1 'polypeptide(L)'
;QCSGSMTHLAKMMSDVYGIPFLRVSYFGLEDTASALYDVARHFNDPSVLKKTGELVKAEVSAVYPQIRSYRESLAGKRAAIYVGGSFKAFSLVKALRHLGIDTAIVGSQTGNREDYDYLEQICDEGTIIVDDTNPLELSKFMMEKGVDLLIGGVKERPIAYKMGVAFCDHNHERKIALAGFTGMLNFCREVHASLLSPVWQFSPAAQNRRQRRQIMELKDEKRAYGAVC
;
A
#
# COMPACT_ATOMS: atom_id res chain seq x y z
N GLN A 1 -10.56 -8.44 3.02
CA GLN A 1 -10.39 -9.90 2.87
C GLN A 1 -11.41 -10.33 1.82
N CYS A 2 -11.08 -11.09 0.75
CA CYS A 2 -12.15 -11.78 -0.01
C CYS A 2 -11.68 -12.75 -1.11
N SER A 3 -10.67 -12.40 -1.93
CA SER A 3 -10.40 -13.21 -3.14
C SER A 3 -9.97 -14.63 -2.80
N GLY A 4 -9.06 -14.83 -1.85
CA GLY A 4 -8.61 -16.18 -1.46
C GLY A 4 -9.73 -17.07 -0.89
N SER A 5 -10.67 -16.51 -0.11
CA SER A 5 -11.66 -17.32 0.63
C SER A 5 -12.92 -17.65 -0.17
N MET A 6 -13.35 -16.79 -1.11
CA MET A 6 -14.62 -16.96 -1.83
C MET A 6 -14.47 -17.34 -3.31
N THR A 7 -13.25 -17.37 -3.86
CA THR A 7 -13.05 -17.71 -5.28
C THR A 7 -13.53 -19.13 -5.60
N HIS A 8 -13.38 -20.08 -4.68
CA HIS A 8 -13.89 -21.44 -4.91
C HIS A 8 -15.42 -21.46 -5.05
N LEU A 9 -16.14 -20.75 -4.18
CA LEU A 9 -17.60 -20.63 -4.28
C LEU A 9 -18.00 -19.89 -5.57
N ALA A 10 -17.30 -18.82 -5.93
CA ALA A 10 -17.59 -18.07 -7.14
C ALA A 10 -17.44 -18.92 -8.41
N LYS A 11 -16.39 -19.76 -8.48
CA LYS A 11 -16.22 -20.75 -9.55
C LYS A 11 -17.36 -21.77 -9.58
N MET A 12 -17.73 -22.31 -8.41
CA MET A 12 -18.86 -23.23 -8.31
C MET A 12 -20.18 -22.60 -8.79
N MET A 13 -20.43 -21.33 -8.43
CA MET A 13 -21.61 -20.61 -8.90
C MET A 13 -21.62 -20.39 -10.41
N SER A 14 -20.44 -20.14 -11.00
CA SER A 14 -20.27 -20.05 -12.44
C SER A 14 -20.53 -21.41 -13.12
N ASP A 15 -19.98 -22.49 -12.59
CA ASP A 15 -20.07 -23.83 -13.22
C ASP A 15 -21.48 -24.42 -13.11
N VAL A 16 -22.13 -24.28 -11.94
CA VAL A 16 -23.44 -24.91 -11.66
C VAL A 16 -24.61 -24.05 -12.14
N TYR A 17 -24.52 -22.73 -11.96
CA TYR A 17 -25.64 -21.81 -12.21
C TYR A 17 -25.38 -20.85 -13.36
N GLY A 18 -24.20 -20.87 -13.99
CA GLY A 18 -23.84 -19.93 -15.04
C GLY A 18 -23.67 -18.48 -14.54
N ILE A 19 -23.50 -18.27 -13.23
CA ILE A 19 -23.39 -16.93 -12.65
C ILE A 19 -21.94 -16.44 -12.75
N PRO A 20 -21.64 -15.44 -13.59
CA PRO A 20 -20.27 -14.96 -13.78
C PRO A 20 -19.77 -14.20 -12.55
N PHE A 21 -18.45 -14.15 -12.38
CA PHE A 21 -17.80 -13.36 -11.33
C PHE A 21 -16.59 -12.61 -11.86
N LEU A 22 -16.25 -11.51 -11.19
CA LEU A 22 -15.09 -10.67 -11.50
C LEU A 22 -14.22 -10.52 -10.23
N ARG A 23 -12.90 -10.56 -10.41
CA ARG A 23 -11.95 -10.24 -9.34
C ARG A 23 -11.72 -8.73 -9.32
N VAL A 24 -12.27 -8.05 -8.32
CA VAL A 24 -12.17 -6.58 -8.18
C VAL A 24 -11.58 -6.17 -6.83
N SER A 25 -10.99 -4.99 -6.77
CA SER A 25 -10.54 -4.33 -5.55
C SER A 25 -11.27 -3.01 -5.37
N TYR A 26 -11.72 -2.72 -4.16
CA TYR A 26 -12.30 -1.43 -3.79
C TYR A 26 -11.35 -0.63 -2.91
N PHE A 27 -10.03 -0.83 -3.01
CA PHE A 27 -9.04 -0.06 -2.26
C PHE A 27 -8.21 0.81 -3.20
N GLY A 28 -8.17 2.12 -2.95
CA GLY A 28 -7.51 3.08 -3.84
C GLY A 28 -8.44 3.65 -4.92
N LEU A 29 -8.00 4.72 -5.58
CA LEU A 29 -8.82 5.43 -6.57
C LEU A 29 -9.01 4.61 -7.85
N GLU A 30 -7.91 4.12 -8.42
CA GLU A 30 -7.91 3.40 -9.69
C GLU A 30 -8.68 2.09 -9.59
N ASP A 31 -8.39 1.30 -8.56
CA ASP A 31 -8.98 -0.02 -8.42
C ASP A 31 -10.49 0.09 -8.13
N THR A 32 -10.90 1.05 -7.28
CA THR A 32 -12.32 1.35 -7.06
C THR A 32 -13.01 1.78 -8.36
N ALA A 33 -12.40 2.69 -9.14
CA ALA A 33 -12.95 3.13 -10.41
C ALA A 33 -13.04 1.97 -11.42
N SER A 34 -11.98 1.17 -11.55
CA SER A 34 -11.96 -0.01 -12.43
C SER A 34 -13.06 -0.98 -12.07
N ALA A 35 -13.23 -1.30 -10.79
CA ALA A 35 -14.28 -2.20 -10.31
C ALA A 35 -15.68 -1.73 -10.76
N LEU A 36 -15.96 -0.43 -10.62
CA LEU A 36 -17.24 0.15 -11.05
C LEU A 36 -17.42 0.10 -12.58
N TYR A 37 -16.37 0.40 -13.34
CA TYR A 37 -16.41 0.31 -14.79
C TYR A 37 -16.55 -1.12 -15.30
N ASP A 38 -15.89 -2.09 -14.67
CA ASP A 38 -15.96 -3.49 -15.06
C ASP A 38 -17.37 -4.05 -14.84
N VAL A 39 -18.01 -3.68 -13.73
CA VAL A 39 -19.43 -3.98 -13.48
C VAL A 39 -20.32 -3.29 -14.52
N ALA A 40 -20.10 -2.01 -14.82
CA ALA A 40 -20.90 -1.29 -15.82
C ALA A 40 -20.78 -1.88 -17.23
N ARG A 41 -19.56 -2.29 -17.64
CA ARG A 41 -19.30 -2.95 -18.92
C ARG A 41 -19.99 -4.30 -19.01
N HIS A 42 -20.08 -5.04 -17.92
CA HIS A 42 -20.76 -6.34 -17.89
C HIS A 42 -22.25 -6.22 -18.28
N PHE A 43 -22.94 -5.19 -17.79
CA PHE A 43 -24.36 -4.97 -18.14
C PHE A 43 -24.60 -4.44 -19.56
N ASN A 44 -23.55 -3.94 -20.22
CA ASN A 44 -23.59 -3.40 -21.59
C ASN A 44 -24.72 -2.37 -21.83
N ASP A 45 -25.08 -1.61 -20.78
CA ASP A 45 -26.09 -0.55 -20.84
C ASP A 45 -25.38 0.83 -20.88
N PRO A 46 -25.52 1.60 -21.98
CA PRO A 46 -24.92 2.93 -22.09
C PRO A 46 -25.31 3.89 -20.97
N SER A 47 -26.51 3.77 -20.42
CA SER A 47 -26.99 4.59 -19.31
C SER A 47 -26.27 4.28 -18.00
N VAL A 48 -25.99 3.00 -17.74
CA VAL A 48 -25.21 2.55 -16.58
C VAL A 48 -23.76 3.03 -16.71
N LEU A 49 -23.15 2.86 -17.89
CA LEU A 49 -21.79 3.31 -18.13
C LEU A 49 -21.64 4.83 -17.96
N LYS A 50 -22.61 5.62 -18.45
CA LYS A 50 -22.65 7.08 -18.28
C LYS A 50 -22.74 7.46 -16.79
N LYS A 51 -23.67 6.86 -16.04
CA LYS A 51 -23.84 7.11 -14.59
C LYS A 51 -22.59 6.73 -13.81
N THR A 52 -21.92 5.63 -14.15
CA THR A 52 -20.65 5.23 -13.55
C THR A 52 -19.58 6.30 -13.79
N GLY A 53 -19.46 6.82 -15.02
CA GLY A 53 -18.51 7.89 -15.33
C GLY A 53 -18.77 9.18 -14.55
N GLU A 54 -20.04 9.58 -14.44
CA GLU A 54 -20.46 10.74 -13.63
C GLU A 54 -20.12 10.56 -12.15
N LEU A 55 -20.41 9.38 -11.59
CA LEU A 55 -20.10 9.04 -10.20
C LEU A 55 -18.59 9.06 -9.94
N VAL A 56 -17.80 8.35 -10.75
CA VAL A 56 -16.34 8.28 -10.60
C VAL A 56 -15.74 9.69 -10.70
N LYS A 57 -16.20 10.51 -11.65
CA LYS A 57 -15.72 11.89 -11.79
C LYS A 57 -16.03 12.72 -10.55
N ALA A 58 -17.27 12.65 -10.04
CA ALA A 58 -17.69 13.41 -8.87
C ALA A 58 -16.87 13.01 -7.62
N GLU A 59 -16.76 11.72 -7.35
CA GLU A 59 -16.05 11.17 -6.19
C GLU A 59 -14.55 11.49 -6.24
N VAL A 60 -13.89 11.24 -7.37
CA VAL A 60 -12.47 11.55 -7.53
C VAL A 60 -12.22 13.05 -7.39
N SER A 61 -13.07 13.90 -7.97
CA SER A 61 -12.93 15.36 -7.85
C SER A 61 -13.06 15.85 -6.40
N ALA A 62 -13.87 15.17 -5.58
CA ALA A 62 -14.05 15.50 -4.17
C ALA A 62 -12.84 15.11 -3.30
N VAL A 63 -12.23 13.95 -3.55
CA VAL A 63 -11.16 13.41 -2.70
C VAL A 63 -9.74 13.76 -3.17
N TYR A 64 -9.51 13.90 -4.47
CA TYR A 64 -8.17 14.03 -5.04
C TYR A 64 -7.40 15.29 -4.57
N PRO A 65 -8.03 16.49 -4.44
CA PRO A 65 -7.33 17.65 -3.90
C PRO A 65 -6.80 17.45 -2.47
N GLN A 66 -7.53 16.70 -1.64
CA GLN A 66 -7.11 16.38 -0.28
C GLN A 66 -6.00 15.34 -0.27
N ILE A 67 -6.05 14.35 -1.17
CA ILE A 67 -4.95 13.37 -1.32
C ILE A 67 -3.66 14.08 -1.76
N ARG A 68 -3.78 15.07 -2.65
CA ARG A 68 -2.67 15.91 -3.12
C ARG A 68 -2.01 16.70 -2.00
N SER A 69 -2.76 17.28 -1.06
CA SER A 69 -2.15 18.01 0.06
C SER A 69 -1.35 17.09 0.98
N TYR A 70 -1.78 15.84 1.19
CA TYR A 70 -0.98 14.88 1.95
C TYR A 70 0.34 14.53 1.26
N ARG A 71 0.35 14.42 -0.08
CA ARG A 71 1.57 14.13 -0.86
C ARG A 71 2.70 15.10 -0.55
N GLU A 72 2.42 16.39 -0.40
CA GLU A 72 3.45 17.44 -0.18
C GLU A 72 4.33 17.16 1.04
N SER A 73 3.75 16.55 2.08
CA SER A 73 4.46 16.22 3.32
C SER A 73 5.01 14.79 3.38
N LEU A 74 4.53 13.91 2.49
CA LEU A 74 4.83 12.49 2.48
C LEU A 74 5.77 12.05 1.36
N ALA A 75 5.98 12.88 0.35
CA ALA A 75 6.84 12.57 -0.78
C ALA A 75 8.26 12.15 -0.33
N GLY A 76 8.78 11.09 -0.96
CA GLY A 76 10.11 10.53 -0.67
C GLY A 76 10.22 9.71 0.60
N LYS A 77 9.11 9.50 1.34
CA LYS A 77 9.08 8.51 2.42
C LYS A 77 9.10 7.11 1.81
N ARG A 78 9.67 6.14 2.54
CA ARG A 78 9.75 4.74 2.10
C ARG A 78 8.81 3.87 2.90
N ALA A 79 8.06 2.99 2.24
CA ALA A 79 7.15 2.06 2.87
C ALA A 79 7.53 0.59 2.62
N ALA A 80 7.21 -0.25 3.59
CA ALA A 80 7.13 -1.69 3.45
C ALA A 80 5.66 -2.11 3.51
N ILE A 81 5.25 -3.01 2.61
CA ILE A 81 3.95 -3.65 2.61
C ILE A 81 4.16 -5.13 2.92
N TYR A 82 3.55 -5.64 3.99
CA TYR A 82 3.52 -7.08 4.26
C TYR A 82 2.13 -7.50 4.73
N VAL A 83 1.40 -8.19 3.85
CA VAL A 83 -0.03 -8.50 4.03
C VAL A 83 -0.33 -9.93 3.64
N GLY A 84 -1.46 -10.50 4.09
CA GLY A 84 -1.76 -11.91 3.79
C GLY A 84 -1.77 -12.26 2.29
N GLY A 85 -2.59 -11.58 1.48
CA GLY A 85 -2.72 -11.88 0.05
C GLY A 85 -2.16 -10.79 -0.85
N SER A 86 -1.49 -11.19 -1.93
CA SER A 86 -0.80 -10.29 -2.88
C SER A 86 -1.73 -9.29 -3.54
N PHE A 87 -3.00 -9.65 -3.75
CA PHE A 87 -3.99 -8.72 -4.31
C PHE A 87 -4.14 -7.42 -3.50
N LYS A 88 -4.02 -7.50 -2.17
CA LYS A 88 -4.02 -6.30 -1.31
C LYS A 88 -2.74 -5.49 -1.52
N ALA A 89 -1.61 -6.18 -1.67
CA ALA A 89 -0.33 -5.54 -1.91
C ALA A 89 -0.36 -4.72 -3.20
N PHE A 90 -1.01 -5.20 -4.26
CA PHE A 90 -1.13 -4.45 -5.52
C PHE A 90 -1.82 -3.10 -5.32
N SER A 91 -2.99 -3.11 -4.67
CA SER A 91 -3.75 -1.89 -4.43
C SER A 91 -3.02 -0.93 -3.47
N LEU A 92 -2.25 -1.46 -2.52
CA LEU A 92 -1.42 -0.67 -1.62
C LEU A 92 -0.25 0.01 -2.34
N VAL A 93 0.43 -0.68 -3.25
CA VAL A 93 1.49 -0.09 -4.10
C VAL A 93 0.93 1.09 -4.89
N LYS A 94 -0.23 0.91 -5.56
CA LYS A 94 -0.89 1.99 -6.30
C LYS A 94 -1.31 3.16 -5.39
N ALA A 95 -1.85 2.88 -4.21
CA ALA A 95 -2.26 3.90 -3.26
C ALA A 95 -1.07 4.74 -2.73
N LEU A 96 0.06 4.11 -2.43
CA LEU A 96 1.27 4.80 -1.98
C LEU A 96 1.84 5.74 -3.04
N ARG A 97 1.75 5.36 -4.32
CA ARG A 97 2.17 6.23 -5.43
C ARG A 97 1.45 7.57 -5.46
N HIS A 98 0.16 7.62 -5.10
CA HIS A 98 -0.57 8.91 -5.00
C HIS A 98 0.01 9.82 -3.92
N LEU A 99 0.49 9.23 -2.83
CA LEU A 99 1.13 9.94 -1.71
C LEU A 99 2.61 10.27 -1.96
N GLY A 100 3.18 9.81 -3.08
CA GLY A 100 4.60 10.00 -3.39
C GLY A 100 5.51 9.20 -2.46
N ILE A 101 4.99 8.11 -1.88
CA ILE A 101 5.73 7.22 -0.99
C ILE A 101 6.30 6.08 -1.82
N ASP A 102 7.60 5.87 -1.73
CA ASP A 102 8.30 4.79 -2.45
C ASP A 102 8.01 3.45 -1.76
N THR A 103 7.57 2.47 -2.53
CA THR A 103 7.42 1.11 -1.99
C THR A 103 8.80 0.45 -2.01
N ALA A 104 9.48 0.40 -0.88
CA ALA A 104 10.82 -0.16 -0.79
C ALA A 104 10.80 -1.69 -0.60
N ILE A 105 9.73 -2.20 0.01
CA ILE A 105 9.52 -3.63 0.25
C ILE A 105 8.05 -3.95 0.02
N VAL A 106 7.76 -5.04 -0.67
CA VAL A 106 6.40 -5.58 -0.82
C VAL A 106 6.43 -7.09 -0.64
N GLY A 107 5.45 -7.62 0.09
CA GLY A 107 5.37 -9.06 0.28
C GLY A 107 4.00 -9.56 0.68
N SER A 108 3.83 -10.86 0.49
CA SER A 108 2.61 -11.57 0.86
C SER A 108 2.88 -12.93 1.50
N GLN A 109 1.87 -13.45 2.22
CA GLN A 109 1.93 -14.76 2.89
C GLN A 109 1.39 -15.90 2.01
N THR A 110 0.48 -15.59 1.09
CA THR A 110 -0.23 -16.60 0.29
C THR A 110 -0.25 -16.27 -1.20
N GLY A 111 0.79 -15.62 -1.72
CA GLY A 111 0.90 -15.27 -3.14
C GLY A 111 1.24 -16.48 -4.01
N ASN A 112 0.83 -16.44 -5.28
CA ASN A 112 1.30 -17.39 -6.28
C ASN A 112 2.31 -16.72 -7.23
N ARG A 113 2.87 -17.49 -8.16
CA ARG A 113 3.87 -16.99 -9.11
C ARG A 113 3.35 -15.82 -9.94
N GLU A 114 2.12 -15.92 -10.46
CA GLU A 114 1.53 -14.87 -11.28
C GLU A 114 1.31 -13.57 -10.50
N ASP A 115 0.97 -13.68 -9.21
CA ASP A 115 0.83 -12.54 -8.32
C ASP A 115 2.20 -11.85 -8.09
N TYR A 116 3.30 -12.61 -7.98
CA TYR A 116 4.65 -12.06 -7.83
C TYR A 116 5.21 -11.46 -9.14
N ASP A 117 4.95 -12.10 -10.29
CA ASP A 117 5.29 -11.55 -11.60
C ASP A 117 4.59 -10.19 -11.81
N TYR A 118 3.33 -10.07 -11.37
CA TYR A 118 2.62 -8.79 -11.41
C TYR A 118 3.19 -7.77 -10.42
N LEU A 119 3.60 -8.18 -9.20
CA LEU A 119 4.29 -7.29 -8.26
C LEU A 119 5.55 -6.70 -8.86
N GLU A 120 6.35 -7.52 -9.55
CA GLU A 120 7.56 -7.08 -10.23
C GLU A 120 7.26 -6.02 -11.29
N GLN A 121 6.21 -6.23 -12.10
CA GLN A 121 5.79 -5.26 -13.12
C GLN A 121 5.30 -3.92 -12.54
N ILE A 122 4.61 -3.96 -11.40
CA ILE A 122 4.06 -2.75 -10.79
C ILE A 122 4.99 -2.12 -9.77
N CYS A 123 6.14 -2.68 -9.44
CA CYS A 123 7.05 -2.09 -8.46
C CYS A 123 8.18 -1.33 -9.15
N ASP A 124 8.71 -0.32 -8.48
CA ASP A 124 9.83 0.46 -9.01
C ASP A 124 11.15 -0.33 -8.82
N GLU A 125 12.16 -0.04 -9.64
CA GLU A 125 13.44 -0.72 -9.57
C GLU A 125 14.07 -0.62 -8.16
N GLY A 126 14.60 -1.74 -7.68
CA GLY A 126 15.19 -1.81 -6.33
C GLY A 126 14.20 -2.07 -5.20
N THR A 127 12.91 -2.22 -5.48
CA THR A 127 11.92 -2.77 -4.53
C THR A 127 12.27 -4.22 -4.19
N ILE A 128 12.31 -4.57 -2.90
CA ILE A 128 12.47 -5.97 -2.49
C ILE A 128 11.08 -6.62 -2.46
N ILE A 129 10.92 -7.71 -3.22
CA ILE A 129 9.72 -8.55 -3.20
C ILE A 129 10.00 -9.76 -2.32
N VAL A 130 9.15 -10.01 -1.32
CA VAL A 130 9.31 -11.11 -0.36
C VAL A 130 8.09 -12.04 -0.35
N ASP A 131 8.36 -13.34 -0.30
CA ASP A 131 7.35 -14.39 -0.14
C ASP A 131 7.47 -15.02 1.24
N ASP A 132 6.37 -15.03 1.99
CA ASP A 132 6.23 -15.60 3.34
C ASP A 132 7.43 -15.35 4.29
N THR A 133 7.92 -14.10 4.30
CA THR A 133 9.10 -13.75 5.09
C THR A 133 8.82 -13.82 6.59
N ASN A 134 9.86 -14.21 7.34
CA ASN A 134 9.80 -14.21 8.80
C ASN A 134 10.10 -12.80 9.39
N PRO A 135 9.74 -12.54 10.66
CA PRO A 135 9.96 -11.25 11.30
C PRO A 135 11.41 -10.74 11.28
N LEU A 136 12.41 -11.63 11.35
CA LEU A 136 13.82 -11.24 11.41
C LEU A 136 14.30 -10.71 10.07
N GLU A 137 13.97 -11.41 8.99
CA GLU A 137 14.22 -10.99 7.61
C GLU A 137 13.52 -9.67 7.28
N LEU A 138 12.22 -9.57 7.57
CA LEU A 138 11.46 -8.35 7.36
C LEU A 138 12.11 -7.15 8.07
N SER A 139 12.50 -7.33 9.34
CA SER A 139 13.18 -6.30 10.12
C SER A 139 14.52 -5.91 9.51
N LYS A 140 15.30 -6.89 9.02
CA LYS A 140 16.60 -6.64 8.37
C LYS A 140 16.43 -5.81 7.11
N PHE A 141 15.54 -6.23 6.20
CA PHE A 141 15.28 -5.49 4.97
C PHE A 141 14.74 -4.09 5.24
N MET A 142 13.85 -3.93 6.24
CA MET A 142 13.33 -2.63 6.64
C MET A 142 14.44 -1.68 7.13
N MET A 143 15.45 -2.20 7.85
CA MET A 143 16.61 -1.40 8.25
C MET A 143 17.47 -1.02 7.05
N GLU A 144 17.80 -1.97 6.19
CA GLU A 144 18.66 -1.77 5.01
C GLU A 144 18.05 -0.77 4.02
N LYS A 145 16.75 -0.88 3.75
CA LYS A 145 16.05 0.04 2.86
C LYS A 145 15.66 1.36 3.50
N GLY A 146 15.82 1.47 4.83
CA GLY A 146 15.38 2.62 5.59
C GLY A 146 13.88 2.84 5.42
N VAL A 147 13.05 1.92 5.91
CA VAL A 147 11.59 2.02 5.80
C VAL A 147 11.02 2.95 6.88
N ASP A 148 10.19 3.91 6.49
CA ASP A 148 9.52 4.89 7.37
C ASP A 148 8.11 4.46 7.79
N LEU A 149 7.44 3.66 6.95
CA LEU A 149 6.09 3.14 7.18
C LEU A 149 6.04 1.63 6.95
N LEU A 150 5.47 0.87 7.88
CA LEU A 150 5.09 -0.52 7.67
C LEU A 150 3.56 -0.62 7.58
N ILE A 151 3.07 -1.19 6.49
CA ILE A 151 1.66 -1.52 6.30
C ILE A 151 1.52 -3.03 6.45
N GLY A 152 0.76 -3.47 7.44
CA GLY A 152 0.60 -4.90 7.70
C GLY A 152 -0.58 -5.22 8.62
N GLY A 153 -0.48 -6.37 9.31
CA GLY A 153 -1.46 -6.82 10.28
C GLY A 153 -0.98 -6.66 11.72
N VAL A 154 -1.79 -7.19 12.64
CA VAL A 154 -1.54 -7.13 14.09
C VAL A 154 -0.19 -7.77 14.47
N LYS A 155 0.28 -8.75 13.71
CA LYS A 155 1.56 -9.45 13.95
C LYS A 155 2.77 -8.57 13.66
N GLU A 156 2.69 -7.70 12.65
CA GLU A 156 3.78 -6.82 12.22
C GLU A 156 3.86 -5.53 13.05
N ARG A 157 2.76 -5.13 13.70
CA ARG A 157 2.68 -3.88 14.47
C ARG A 157 3.76 -3.75 15.56
N PRO A 158 4.03 -4.76 16.41
CA PRO A 158 5.08 -4.64 17.43
C PRO A 158 6.47 -4.47 16.82
N ILE A 159 6.73 -5.04 15.64
CA ILE A 159 8.00 -4.91 14.92
C ILE A 159 8.21 -3.45 14.53
N ALA A 160 7.22 -2.85 13.86
CA ALA A 160 7.28 -1.44 13.44
C ALA A 160 7.58 -0.51 14.61
N TYR A 161 6.84 -0.63 15.71
CA TYR A 161 7.00 0.27 16.86
C TYR A 161 8.34 0.08 17.58
N LYS A 162 8.82 -1.15 17.75
CA LYS A 162 10.15 -1.41 18.33
C LYS A 162 11.27 -0.84 17.46
N MET A 163 11.06 -0.78 16.14
CA MET A 163 12.00 -0.20 15.19
C MET A 163 11.86 1.33 15.05
N GLY A 164 10.88 1.97 15.70
CA GLY A 164 10.61 3.39 15.53
C GLY A 164 10.10 3.75 14.12
N VAL A 165 9.35 2.83 13.52
CA VAL A 165 8.74 2.94 12.18
C VAL A 165 7.24 3.14 12.34
N ALA A 166 6.66 4.01 11.52
CA ALA A 166 5.21 4.23 11.52
C ALA A 166 4.47 2.98 11.09
N PHE A 167 3.27 2.76 11.62
CA PHE A 167 2.46 1.59 11.28
C PHE A 167 1.09 2.00 10.75
N CYS A 168 0.61 1.27 9.75
CA CYS A 168 -0.76 1.35 9.26
C CYS A 168 -1.36 -0.07 9.25
N ASP A 169 -2.38 -0.30 10.07
CA ASP A 169 -3.11 -1.57 10.05
C ASP A 169 -4.03 -1.60 8.83
N HIS A 170 -3.80 -2.50 7.88
CA HIS A 170 -4.68 -2.66 6.72
C HIS A 170 -5.70 -3.79 6.88
N ASN A 171 -5.67 -4.55 7.99
CA ASN A 171 -6.29 -5.86 8.06
C ASN A 171 -7.35 -6.03 9.15
N HIS A 172 -7.02 -5.94 10.44
CA HIS A 172 -7.84 -6.58 11.48
C HIS A 172 -8.46 -5.63 12.51
N GLU A 173 -7.84 -4.49 12.81
CA GLU A 173 -8.29 -3.63 13.90
C GLU A 173 -8.65 -2.22 13.42
N ARG A 174 -9.47 -2.14 12.37
CA ARG A 174 -9.93 -0.85 11.83
C ARG A 174 -11.37 -0.55 12.22
N LYS A 175 -11.58 0.63 12.78
CA LYS A 175 -12.90 1.24 12.97
C LYS A 175 -13.32 2.08 11.75
N ILE A 176 -12.35 2.58 11.00
CA ILE A 176 -12.55 3.45 9.84
C ILE A 176 -12.28 2.64 8.57
N ALA A 177 -13.28 2.61 7.69
CA ALA A 177 -13.21 1.90 6.43
C ALA A 177 -12.15 2.52 5.49
N LEU A 178 -11.43 1.65 4.79
CA LEU A 178 -10.46 2.00 3.75
C LEU A 178 -10.94 1.71 2.33
N ALA A 179 -12.15 1.14 2.18
CA ALA A 179 -12.71 0.83 0.88
C ALA A 179 -13.42 2.05 0.25
N GLY A 180 -13.42 2.11 -1.08
CA GLY A 180 -14.00 3.19 -1.88
C GLY A 180 -13.15 4.46 -1.92
N PHE A 181 -13.67 5.49 -2.59
CA PHE A 181 -13.01 6.78 -2.75
C PHE A 181 -12.75 7.48 -1.40
N THR A 182 -13.77 7.55 -0.53
CA THR A 182 -13.62 8.04 0.84
C THR A 182 -12.65 7.17 1.66
N GLY A 183 -12.63 5.87 1.41
CA GLY A 183 -11.69 4.95 2.05
C GLY A 183 -10.23 5.25 1.72
N MET A 184 -9.94 5.62 0.47
CA MET A 184 -8.61 6.09 0.07
C MET A 184 -8.21 7.36 0.85
N LEU A 185 -9.11 8.32 1.00
CA LEU A 185 -8.85 9.52 1.79
C LEU A 185 -8.58 9.19 3.28
N ASN A 186 -9.32 8.23 3.84
CA ASN A 186 -9.08 7.75 5.20
C ASN A 186 -7.72 7.05 5.33
N PHE A 187 -7.31 6.29 4.31
CA PHE A 187 -5.97 5.70 4.25
C PHE A 187 -4.89 6.78 4.25
N CYS A 188 -5.03 7.84 3.44
CA CYS A 188 -4.09 8.96 3.42
C CYS A 188 -3.98 9.65 4.78
N ARG A 189 -5.12 9.88 5.46
CA ARG A 189 -5.16 10.46 6.81
C ARG A 189 -4.41 9.60 7.83
N GLU A 190 -4.65 8.29 7.82
CA GLU A 190 -3.97 7.34 8.70
C GLU A 190 -2.45 7.36 8.46
N VAL A 191 -2.03 7.22 7.21
CA VAL A 191 -0.62 7.20 6.83
C VAL A 191 0.06 8.50 7.24
N HIS A 192 -0.57 9.65 6.96
CA HIS A 192 -0.06 10.95 7.33
C HIS A 192 0.08 11.10 8.85
N ALA A 193 -0.98 10.79 9.60
CA ALA A 193 -0.97 10.89 11.06
C ALA A 193 0.08 9.97 11.68
N SER A 194 0.23 8.74 11.18
CA SER A 194 1.24 7.80 11.65
C SER A 194 2.65 8.27 11.33
N LEU A 195 2.93 8.73 10.09
CA LEU A 195 4.28 9.15 9.69
C LEU A 195 4.73 10.45 10.37
N LEU A 196 3.83 11.42 10.51
CA LEU A 196 4.16 12.75 11.03
C LEU A 196 3.81 12.93 12.51
N SER A 197 3.45 11.85 13.21
CA SER A 197 3.13 11.91 14.63
C SER A 197 4.27 12.52 15.46
N PRO A 198 3.99 13.45 16.39
CA PRO A 198 5.00 13.99 17.29
C PRO A 198 5.58 12.93 18.23
N VAL A 199 4.94 11.75 18.36
CA VAL A 199 5.44 10.64 19.19
C VAL A 199 6.87 10.22 18.80
N TRP A 200 7.25 10.41 17.53
CA TRP A 200 8.60 10.06 17.04
C TRP A 200 9.71 10.92 17.65
N GLN A 201 9.37 12.08 18.21
CA GLN A 201 10.32 12.91 18.97
C GLN A 201 10.69 12.28 20.32
N PHE A 202 9.84 11.39 20.84
CA PHE A 202 9.99 10.77 22.16
C PHE A 202 10.32 9.27 22.07
N SER A 203 10.45 8.71 20.86
CA SER A 203 10.83 7.31 20.65
C SER A 203 12.36 7.19 20.50
N PRO A 204 13.08 6.55 21.44
CA PRO A 204 14.52 6.36 21.32
C PRO A 204 14.90 5.59 20.05
N ALA A 205 14.09 4.61 19.64
CA ALA A 205 14.30 3.86 18.41
C ALA A 205 14.24 4.77 17.17
N ALA A 206 13.24 5.66 17.10
CA ALA A 206 13.09 6.60 15.99
C ALA A 206 14.21 7.66 15.98
N GLN A 207 14.61 8.16 17.15
CA GLN A 207 15.72 9.10 17.30
C GLN A 207 17.05 8.47 16.82
N ASN A 208 17.36 7.26 17.30
CA ASN A 208 18.54 6.52 16.88
C ASN A 208 18.56 6.25 15.37
N ARG A 209 17.39 5.91 14.79
CA ARG A 209 17.24 5.71 13.34
C ARG A 209 17.50 6.99 12.54
N ARG A 210 16.98 8.13 12.99
CA ARG A 210 17.25 9.44 12.35
C ARG A 210 18.73 9.79 12.41
N GLN A 211 19.37 9.61 13.57
CA GLN A 211 20.79 9.88 13.74
C GLN A 211 21.66 8.99 12.83
N ARG A 212 21.34 7.69 12.71
CA ARG A 212 22.04 6.76 11.81
C ARG A 212 21.93 7.18 10.34
N ARG A 213 20.74 7.59 9.89
CA ARG A 213 20.54 8.10 8.52
C ARG A 213 21.39 9.33 8.24
N GLN A 214 21.38 10.32 9.15
CA GLN A 214 22.20 11.52 9.01
C GLN A 214 23.70 11.19 8.91
N ILE A 215 24.19 10.22 9.70
CA ILE A 215 25.58 9.77 9.64
C ILE A 215 25.89 9.08 8.30
N MET A 216 24.97 8.30 7.74
CA MET A 216 25.16 7.65 6.44
C MET A 216 25.19 8.66 5.30
N GLU A 217 24.22 9.59 5.26
CA GLU A 217 24.16 10.66 4.25
C GLU A 217 25.45 11.49 4.23
N LEU A 218 25.96 11.88 5.40
CA LEU A 218 27.24 12.60 5.53
C LEU A 218 28.46 11.80 5.04
N LYS A 219 28.43 10.46 5.17
CA LYS A 219 29.52 9.60 4.69
C LYS A 219 29.49 9.46 3.17
N ASP A 220 28.28 9.32 2.61
CA ASP A 220 28.10 9.20 1.16
C ASP A 220 28.46 10.51 0.45
N GLU A 221 28.09 11.67 1.00
CA GLU A 221 28.55 12.98 0.51
C GLU A 221 30.08 13.08 0.54
N LYS A 222 30.73 12.74 1.66
CA LYS A 222 32.20 12.78 1.75
C LYS A 222 32.87 11.82 0.77
N ARG A 223 32.28 10.66 0.50
CA ARG A 223 32.81 9.70 -0.48
C ARG A 223 32.64 10.20 -1.91
N ALA A 224 31.52 10.86 -2.21
CA ALA A 224 31.29 11.51 -3.49
C ALA A 224 32.28 12.67 -3.73
N TYR A 225 32.52 13.52 -2.73
CA TYR A 225 33.51 14.61 -2.83
C TYR A 225 34.96 14.11 -2.86
N GLY A 226 35.28 13.04 -2.12
CA GLY A 226 36.62 12.43 -2.11
C GLY A 226 36.98 11.65 -3.39
N ALA A 227 36.01 11.35 -4.24
CA ALA A 227 36.21 10.70 -5.54
C ALA A 227 36.41 11.69 -6.71
N VAL A 228 36.41 13.01 -6.43
CA VAL A 228 36.56 14.10 -7.41
C VAL A 228 37.99 14.70 -7.39
N CYS A 229 38.93 14.10 -6.64
CA CYS A 229 40.35 14.47 -6.63
C CYS A 229 41.22 13.39 -7.29
#